data_AF-A0A944N683-F1
#
_entry.id   AF-A0A944N683-F1
#
_cell.length_a   1.000
_cell.length_b   1.000
_cell.length_c   1.000
_cell.angle_alpha   90.00
_cell.angle_beta   90.00
_cell.angle_gamma   90.00
#
_symmetry.space_group_name_H-M   'P 1'
#
loop_
_entity.id
_entity.type
_entity.pdbx_description
1 polymer ?
#
loop_
_entity_poly.entity_id
_entity_poly.type
_entity_poly.pdbx_seq_one_letter_code
_entity_poly.pdbx_strand_id
1 'polypeptide(L)'
;MRRYLILPLLLLLISFQSFAAIDSFEQSFRVLRENGKLVAIRDRSIVSKFSIMPLLNMIKGHLFKEQFLMKSKSDYRLEVEELFLEDMANKGVLGASDRVQDIIDSLAELEDLDIEAIFSAPSFKTLMTKVESRLSQAMINFDPNILANVQNPKFFYRRTVAYQITIWGINFIRKRLSSIPALNTASFVITEVERMLREKRVFRQNMLLHYLENYPAGDLGMTNKEVDLVLSSIYESRIAWFNFFESNAARANWNNYGVNRFFQGVRAANTTMRNSRDNYVETGKRINYAFMEATGDNGGMIINLFNTSNMFNSTPAVAYYYDRPGKVKRQRVLLQLAGLGLSFVPIPNFFKGGIESYFTSFYQEQQLTEGALFAHFKIAGNQEMGSAVASQHLNPFTFE
;
A
#
# COMPACT_ATOMS: atom_id res chain seq x y z
N MET A 1 1.48 -37.84 35.47
CA MET A 1 0.29 -37.54 34.65
C MET A 1 0.26 -36.14 34.02
N ARG A 2 0.81 -35.08 34.61
CA ARG A 2 0.78 -33.71 34.02
C ARG A 2 1.60 -33.50 32.72
N ARG A 3 2.61 -34.33 32.41
CA ARG A 3 3.46 -34.18 31.20
C ARG A 3 2.84 -34.73 29.90
N TYR A 4 1.82 -35.59 29.99
CA TYR A 4 1.20 -36.21 28.80
C TYR A 4 -0.03 -35.44 28.27
N LEU A 5 -0.50 -34.42 28.99
CA LEU A 5 -1.58 -33.52 28.54
C LEU A 5 -1.08 -32.33 27.72
N ILE A 6 0.22 -32.01 27.81
CA ILE A 6 0.81 -30.86 27.11
C ILE A 6 0.97 -31.15 25.61
N LEU A 7 1.35 -32.38 25.24
CA LEU A 7 1.55 -32.79 23.84
C LEU A 7 0.26 -32.77 23.00
N PRO A 8 -0.89 -33.35 23.44
CA PRO A 8 -2.13 -33.26 22.68
C PRO A 8 -2.69 -31.85 22.62
N LEU A 9 -2.49 -31.02 23.66
CA LEU A 9 -2.89 -29.62 23.66
C LEU A 9 -2.07 -28.80 22.64
N LEU A 10 -0.75 -29.03 22.56
CA LEU A 10 0.12 -28.43 21.54
C LEU A 10 -0.25 -28.86 20.12
N LEU A 11 -0.54 -30.15 19.90
CA LEU A 11 -0.99 -30.66 18.60
C LEU A 11 -2.35 -30.08 18.18
N LEU A 12 -3.28 -29.89 19.11
CA LEU A 12 -4.55 -29.20 18.88
C LEU A 12 -4.32 -27.72 18.51
N LEU A 13 -3.46 -27.00 19.24
CA LEU A 13 -3.17 -25.59 18.96
C LEU A 13 -2.51 -25.38 17.59
N ILE A 14 -1.62 -26.29 17.17
CA ILE A 14 -0.97 -26.24 15.85
C ILE A 14 -1.99 -26.50 14.73
N SER A 15 -2.90 -27.46 14.92
CA SER A 15 -3.91 -27.78 13.91
C SER A 15 -4.93 -26.65 13.74
N PHE A 16 -5.37 -25.98 14.82
CA PHE A 16 -6.25 -24.80 14.72
C PHE A 16 -5.65 -23.64 13.92
N GLN A 17 -4.34 -23.38 14.04
CA GLN A 17 -3.69 -22.30 13.28
C GLN A 17 -3.61 -22.62 11.79
N SER A 18 -3.33 -23.87 11.42
CA SER A 18 -3.34 -24.31 10.01
C SER A 18 -4.73 -24.21 9.39
N PHE A 19 -5.79 -24.62 10.10
CA PHE A 19 -7.17 -24.50 9.60
C PHE A 19 -7.60 -23.04 9.43
N ALA A 20 -7.33 -22.17 10.42
CA ALA A 20 -7.65 -20.75 10.33
C ALA A 20 -6.93 -20.07 9.14
N ALA A 21 -5.71 -20.49 8.83
CA ALA A 21 -4.96 -19.99 7.69
C ALA A 21 -5.55 -20.42 6.35
N ILE A 22 -5.96 -21.68 6.21
CA ILE A 22 -6.60 -22.20 5.01
C ILE A 22 -7.94 -21.49 4.78
N ASP A 23 -8.77 -21.38 5.82
CA ASP A 23 -10.06 -20.66 5.74
C ASP A 23 -9.84 -19.20 5.34
N SER A 24 -8.85 -18.53 5.96
CA SER A 24 -8.52 -17.15 5.63
C SER A 24 -7.99 -16.99 4.19
N PHE A 25 -7.21 -17.95 3.70
CA PHE A 25 -6.75 -18.00 2.31
C PHE A 25 -7.93 -18.18 1.35
N GLU A 26 -8.81 -19.14 1.59
CA GLU A 26 -9.96 -19.43 0.75
C GLU A 26 -11.00 -18.30 0.76
N GLN A 27 -11.17 -17.59 1.87
CA GLN A 27 -12.00 -16.38 1.91
C GLN A 27 -11.42 -15.26 1.05
N SER A 28 -10.09 -15.22 0.90
CA SER A 28 -9.39 -14.12 0.25
C SER A 28 -9.11 -14.39 -1.22
N PHE A 29 -8.86 -15.64 -1.58
CA PHE A 29 -8.33 -16.02 -2.88
C PHE A 29 -9.06 -17.24 -3.46
N ARG A 30 -9.01 -17.34 -4.78
CA ARG A 30 -9.50 -18.48 -5.53
C ARG A 30 -8.40 -18.99 -6.44
N VAL A 31 -8.07 -20.27 -6.26
CA VAL A 31 -7.19 -21.01 -7.16
C VAL A 31 -7.99 -21.41 -8.40
N LEU A 32 -7.63 -20.88 -9.57
CA LEU A 32 -8.29 -21.18 -10.83
C LEU A 32 -7.54 -22.30 -11.55
N ARG A 33 -8.25 -23.39 -11.83
CA ARG A 33 -7.72 -24.55 -12.55
C ARG A 33 -8.50 -24.80 -13.83
N GLU A 34 -7.79 -25.20 -14.88
CA GLU A 34 -8.37 -25.70 -16.13
C GLU A 34 -7.71 -27.04 -16.45
N ASN A 35 -8.51 -28.07 -16.72
CA ASN A 35 -8.02 -29.42 -16.99
C ASN A 35 -7.02 -29.94 -15.94
N GLY A 36 -7.28 -29.63 -14.66
CA GLY A 36 -6.43 -30.01 -13.52
C GLY A 36 -5.18 -29.14 -13.30
N LYS A 37 -4.80 -28.27 -14.24
CA LYS A 37 -3.61 -27.41 -14.14
C LYS A 37 -3.96 -26.05 -13.53
N LEU A 38 -3.10 -25.52 -12.66
CA LEU A 38 -3.21 -24.14 -12.19
C LEU A 38 -3.10 -23.18 -13.37
N VAL A 39 -4.07 -22.27 -13.51
CA VAL A 39 -4.07 -21.21 -14.52
C VAL A 39 -3.77 -19.86 -13.89
N ALA A 40 -4.43 -19.55 -12.78
CA ALA A 40 -4.31 -18.26 -12.12
C ALA A 40 -4.71 -18.30 -10.65
N ILE A 41 -4.27 -17.29 -9.88
CA ILE A 41 -4.81 -16.95 -8.57
C ILE A 41 -5.64 -15.69 -8.71
N ARG A 42 -6.89 -15.74 -8.25
CA ARG A 42 -7.84 -14.64 -8.31
C ARG A 42 -8.18 -14.14 -6.91
N ASP A 43 -8.29 -12.83 -6.76
CA ASP A 43 -8.85 -12.17 -5.60
C ASP A 43 -10.37 -12.43 -5.51
N ARG A 44 -10.86 -12.77 -4.32
CA ARG A 44 -12.30 -12.91 -4.05
C ARG A 44 -12.99 -11.60 -3.67
N SER A 45 -12.28 -10.48 -3.60
CA SER A 45 -12.90 -9.15 -3.39
C SER A 45 -14.06 -8.93 -4.38
N ILE A 46 -15.23 -8.54 -3.88
CA ILE A 46 -16.44 -8.44 -4.70
C ILE A 46 -16.33 -7.16 -5.53
N VAL A 47 -16.01 -7.29 -6.82
CA VAL A 47 -16.06 -6.14 -7.72
C VAL A 47 -17.51 -5.89 -8.08
N SER A 48 -18.20 -5.12 -7.24
CA SER A 48 -19.37 -4.36 -7.67
C SER A 48 -18.95 -3.36 -8.77
N LYS A 49 -19.91 -2.72 -9.44
CA LYS A 49 -19.60 -1.71 -10.47
C LYS A 49 -18.60 -0.69 -9.90
N PHE A 50 -17.45 -0.53 -10.57
CA PHE A 50 -16.40 0.39 -10.13
C PHE A 50 -16.98 1.79 -9.88
N SER A 51 -16.67 2.38 -8.74
CA SER A 51 -17.03 3.76 -8.42
C SER A 51 -15.87 4.53 -7.81
N ILE A 52 -15.73 5.81 -8.15
CA ILE A 52 -14.74 6.73 -7.58
C ILE A 52 -15.27 7.36 -6.28
N MET A 53 -16.58 7.28 -6.02
CA MET A 53 -17.23 7.89 -4.85
C MET A 53 -16.57 7.54 -3.50
N PRO A 54 -16.14 6.29 -3.23
CA PRO A 54 -15.43 5.96 -2.00
C PRO A 54 -14.17 6.80 -1.79
N LEU A 55 -13.39 7.04 -2.85
CA LEU A 55 -12.21 7.90 -2.80
C LEU A 55 -12.58 9.36 -2.58
N LEU A 56 -13.59 9.87 -3.29
CA LEU A 56 -14.04 11.26 -3.11
C LEU A 56 -14.48 11.52 -1.67
N ASN A 57 -15.24 10.58 -1.09
CA ASN A 57 -15.70 10.67 0.29
C ASN A 57 -14.53 10.61 1.28
N MET A 58 -13.55 9.73 1.04
CA MET A 58 -12.35 9.65 1.86
C MET A 58 -11.55 10.96 1.84
N ILE A 59 -11.24 11.50 0.66
CA ILE A 59 -10.50 12.77 0.52
C ILE A 59 -11.29 13.92 1.15
N LYS A 60 -12.59 14.05 0.84
CA LYS A 60 -13.47 15.08 1.40
C LYS A 60 -13.51 14.99 2.94
N GLY A 61 -13.62 13.79 3.48
CA GLY A 61 -13.62 13.55 4.93
C GLY A 61 -12.28 13.90 5.60
N HIS A 62 -11.15 13.56 4.97
CA HIS A 62 -9.82 13.94 5.46
C HIS A 62 -9.65 15.47 5.45
N LEU A 63 -10.03 16.14 4.37
CA LEU A 63 -9.95 17.60 4.26
C LEU A 63 -10.77 18.31 5.33
N PHE A 64 -12.03 17.91 5.55
CA PHE A 64 -12.85 18.53 6.59
C PHE A 64 -12.31 18.30 7.99
N LYS A 65 -11.85 17.07 8.27
CA LYS A 65 -11.24 16.76 9.55
C LYS A 65 -10.01 17.64 9.78
N GLU A 66 -9.19 17.83 8.76
CA GLU A 66 -7.98 18.64 8.87
C GLU A 66 -8.28 20.12 9.09
N GLN A 67 -9.20 20.70 8.32
CA GLN A 67 -9.64 22.08 8.52
C GLN A 67 -10.21 22.30 9.93
N PHE A 68 -10.94 21.32 10.45
CA PHE A 68 -11.45 21.38 11.82
C PHE A 68 -10.33 21.41 12.85
N LEU A 69 -9.28 20.59 12.67
CA LEU A 69 -8.13 20.54 13.56
C LEU A 69 -7.32 21.84 13.51
N MET A 70 -7.06 22.38 12.30
CA MET A 70 -6.39 23.67 12.10
C MET A 70 -7.11 24.82 12.81
N LYS A 71 -8.46 24.82 12.79
CA LYS A 71 -9.30 25.86 13.41
C LYS A 71 -9.53 25.63 14.91
N SER A 72 -9.11 24.50 15.45
CA SER A 72 -9.25 24.19 16.87
C SER A 72 -8.25 25.01 17.71
N LYS A 73 -8.55 25.28 18.99
CA LYS A 73 -7.65 26.03 19.89
C LYS A 73 -6.37 25.28 20.30
N SER A 74 -6.11 24.11 19.69
CA SER A 74 -4.89 23.35 19.94
C SER A 74 -3.77 23.84 19.04
N ASP A 75 -2.50 23.67 19.45
CA ASP A 75 -1.37 24.02 18.60
C ASP A 75 -1.18 22.95 17.51
N TYR A 76 -1.97 23.10 16.44
CA TYR A 76 -1.96 22.21 15.28
C TYR A 76 -0.56 22.07 14.67
N ARG A 77 0.21 23.16 14.64
CA ARG A 77 1.57 23.16 14.09
C ARG A 77 2.48 22.28 14.93
N LEU A 78 2.42 22.40 16.26
CA LEU A 78 3.17 21.52 17.16
C LEU A 78 2.75 20.05 17.02
N GLU A 79 1.46 19.73 16.87
CA GLU A 79 1.01 18.34 16.64
C GLU A 79 1.66 17.74 15.38
N VAL A 80 1.62 18.48 14.27
CA VAL A 80 2.22 18.04 13.01
C VAL A 80 3.73 17.95 13.14
N GLU A 81 4.36 18.92 13.81
CA GLU A 81 5.79 18.93 14.05
C GLU A 81 6.22 17.71 14.87
N GLU A 82 5.62 17.46 16.03
CA GLU A 82 5.94 16.31 16.88
C GLU A 82 5.76 14.97 16.14
N LEU A 83 4.69 14.84 15.35
CA LEU A 83 4.37 13.62 14.62
C LEU A 83 5.46 13.22 13.61
N PHE A 84 6.09 14.20 12.97
CA PHE A 84 7.07 13.99 11.91
C PHE A 84 8.51 14.16 12.39
N LEU A 85 8.77 15.14 13.26
CA LEU A 85 10.09 15.45 13.79
C LEU A 85 10.60 14.33 14.69
N GLU A 86 9.76 13.73 15.54
CA GLU A 86 10.13 12.55 16.34
C GLU A 86 10.68 11.45 15.43
N ASP A 87 9.96 11.15 14.34
CA ASP A 87 10.33 10.08 13.43
C ASP A 87 11.51 10.45 12.53
N MET A 88 11.74 11.73 12.19
CA MET A 88 12.82 12.17 11.29
C MET A 88 14.13 12.46 12.03
N ALA A 89 14.07 13.08 13.21
CA ALA A 89 15.23 13.45 14.03
C ALA A 89 15.90 12.22 14.65
N ASN A 90 15.11 11.29 15.23
CA ASN A 90 15.62 10.02 15.78
C ASN A 90 16.26 9.12 14.72
N LYS A 91 16.05 9.47 13.45
CA LYS A 91 16.42 8.74 12.26
C LYS A 91 17.53 9.43 11.44
N GLY A 92 18.04 10.56 11.93
CA GLY A 92 19.18 11.26 11.31
C GLY A 92 18.89 11.89 9.95
N VAL A 93 17.62 12.24 9.65
CA VAL A 93 17.26 12.87 8.38
C VAL A 93 17.85 14.28 8.31
N LEU A 94 18.69 14.55 7.30
CA LEU A 94 19.24 15.88 7.04
C LEU A 94 18.11 16.86 6.67
N GLY A 95 18.10 18.03 7.34
CA GLY A 95 17.08 19.06 7.15
C GLY A 95 15.69 18.64 7.61
N ALA A 96 15.59 17.77 8.63
CA ALA A 96 14.30 17.29 9.15
C ALA A 96 13.32 18.44 9.45
N SER A 97 13.77 19.49 10.13
CA SER A 97 12.95 20.66 10.45
C SER A 97 12.44 21.38 9.22
N ASP A 98 13.29 21.61 8.21
CA ASP A 98 12.88 22.27 6.96
C ASP A 98 11.81 21.47 6.23
N ARG A 99 11.96 20.14 6.18
CA ARG A 99 10.97 19.23 5.54
C ARG A 99 9.65 19.17 6.30
N VAL A 100 9.70 19.19 7.62
CA VAL A 100 8.49 19.28 8.46
C VAL A 100 7.78 20.60 8.18
N GLN A 101 8.54 21.68 8.03
CA GLN A 101 7.98 22.98 7.72
C GLN A 101 7.34 23.04 6.32
N ASP A 102 7.95 22.39 5.31
CA ASP A 102 7.33 22.24 3.98
C ASP A 102 5.97 21.52 4.07
N ILE A 103 5.84 20.49 4.92
CA ILE A 103 4.57 19.78 5.15
C ILE A 103 3.54 20.74 5.76
N ILE A 104 3.93 21.47 6.82
CA ILE A 104 3.03 22.39 7.53
C ILE A 104 2.53 23.50 6.59
N ASP A 105 3.44 24.11 5.83
CA ASP A 105 3.09 25.20 4.91
C ASP A 105 2.19 24.72 3.77
N SER A 106 2.44 23.50 3.27
CA SER A 106 1.56 22.87 2.28
C SER A 106 0.16 22.60 2.84
N LEU A 107 0.06 22.18 4.10
CA LEU A 107 -1.21 21.94 4.77
C LEU A 107 -1.98 23.25 5.01
N ALA A 108 -1.29 24.35 5.33
CA ALA A 108 -1.92 25.65 5.57
C ALA A 108 -2.73 26.16 4.36
N GLU A 109 -2.31 25.84 3.13
CA GLU A 109 -3.07 26.17 1.91
C GLU A 109 -4.47 25.53 1.85
N LEU A 110 -4.71 24.48 2.66
CA LEU A 110 -6.00 23.81 2.72
C LEU A 110 -6.96 24.47 3.70
N GLU A 111 -6.49 25.34 4.60
CA GLU A 111 -7.28 25.88 5.72
C GLU A 111 -8.51 26.67 5.26
N ASP A 112 -8.31 27.51 4.24
CA ASP A 112 -9.31 28.42 3.69
C ASP A 112 -10.00 27.87 2.42
N LEU A 113 -9.67 26.63 2.04
CA LEU A 113 -10.25 26.00 0.86
C LEU A 113 -11.76 25.76 1.06
N ASP A 114 -12.60 26.26 0.16
CA ASP A 114 -14.02 25.92 0.15
C ASP A 114 -14.24 24.51 -0.44
N ILE A 115 -14.05 23.50 0.41
CA ILE A 115 -14.20 22.08 0.05
C ILE A 115 -15.60 21.82 -0.50
N GLU A 116 -16.63 22.40 0.11
CA GLU A 116 -18.00 22.14 -0.31
C GLU A 116 -18.25 22.71 -1.71
N ALA A 117 -17.84 23.94 -1.98
CA ALA A 117 -17.91 24.53 -3.33
C ALA A 117 -17.16 23.71 -4.38
N ILE A 118 -15.97 23.19 -4.07
CA ILE A 118 -15.18 22.37 -5.01
C ILE A 118 -15.90 21.07 -5.36
N PHE A 119 -16.31 20.29 -4.35
CA PHE A 119 -16.91 18.97 -4.58
C PHE A 119 -18.37 19.05 -5.07
N SER A 120 -19.07 20.14 -4.76
CA SER A 120 -20.44 20.39 -5.26
C SER A 120 -20.50 20.97 -6.67
N ALA A 121 -19.40 21.57 -7.16
CA ALA A 121 -19.32 22.22 -8.46
C ALA A 121 -19.82 21.31 -9.59
N PRO A 122 -20.77 21.78 -10.44
CA PRO A 122 -21.29 20.99 -11.55
C PRO A 122 -20.22 20.50 -12.52
N SER A 123 -19.19 21.33 -12.75
CA SER A 123 -18.05 21.01 -13.60
C SER A 123 -17.21 19.86 -13.02
N PHE A 124 -16.95 19.86 -11.71
CA PHE A 124 -16.24 18.80 -11.01
C PHE A 124 -17.02 17.48 -11.04
N LYS A 125 -18.32 17.50 -10.69
CA LYS A 125 -19.19 16.31 -10.74
C LYS A 125 -19.24 15.70 -12.13
N THR A 126 -19.47 16.52 -13.15
CA THR A 126 -19.53 16.09 -14.55
C THR A 126 -18.22 15.43 -14.99
N LEU A 127 -17.08 15.97 -14.56
CA LEU A 127 -15.77 15.41 -14.84
C LEU A 127 -15.60 14.05 -14.15
N MET A 128 -15.87 13.95 -12.84
CA MET A 128 -15.71 12.72 -12.08
C MET A 128 -16.58 11.59 -12.65
N THR A 129 -17.83 11.87 -13.04
CA THR A 129 -18.69 10.89 -13.73
C THR A 129 -18.09 10.40 -15.05
N LYS A 130 -17.46 11.28 -15.84
CA LYS A 130 -16.80 10.89 -17.09
C LYS A 130 -15.55 10.05 -16.85
N VAL A 131 -14.75 10.39 -15.84
CA VAL A 131 -13.57 9.62 -15.43
C VAL A 131 -14.00 8.23 -14.96
N GLU A 132 -15.02 8.14 -14.10
CA GLU A 132 -15.57 6.87 -13.62
C GLU A 132 -16.09 5.98 -14.75
N SER A 133 -16.80 6.55 -15.72
CA SER A 133 -17.29 5.81 -16.89
C SER A 133 -16.14 5.24 -17.73
N ARG A 134 -15.09 6.04 -17.99
CA ARG A 134 -13.92 5.60 -18.75
C ARG A 134 -13.11 4.54 -18.01
N LEU A 135 -12.90 4.70 -16.71
CA LEU A 135 -12.23 3.71 -15.89
C LEU A 135 -13.04 2.41 -15.83
N SER A 136 -14.36 2.49 -15.66
CA SER A 136 -15.23 1.31 -15.68
C SER A 136 -15.11 0.52 -16.99
N GLN A 137 -15.13 1.21 -18.14
CA GLN A 137 -14.94 0.59 -19.45
C GLN A 137 -13.56 -0.09 -19.58
N ALA A 138 -12.53 0.57 -19.09
CA ALA A 138 -11.17 0.03 -19.08
C ALA A 138 -11.00 -1.20 -18.19
N MET A 139 -11.64 -1.19 -17.02
CA MET A 139 -11.57 -2.27 -16.03
C MET A 139 -12.22 -3.57 -16.53
N ILE A 140 -13.24 -3.48 -17.38
CA ILE A 140 -13.83 -4.64 -18.08
C ILE A 140 -12.77 -5.42 -18.85
N ASN A 141 -11.78 -4.73 -19.43
CA ASN A 141 -10.73 -5.37 -20.24
C ASN A 141 -9.52 -5.85 -19.42
N PHE A 142 -9.34 -5.33 -18.20
CA PHE A 142 -8.12 -5.55 -17.40
C PHE A 142 -8.22 -6.73 -16.42
N ASP A 143 -9.43 -7.12 -15.99
CA ASP A 143 -9.71 -8.05 -14.88
C ASP A 143 -8.75 -7.86 -13.67
N PRO A 144 -9.00 -6.86 -12.81
CA PRO A 144 -8.09 -6.48 -11.73
C PRO A 144 -7.93 -7.56 -10.65
N ASN A 145 -8.79 -8.59 -10.67
CA ASN A 145 -8.80 -9.63 -9.66
C ASN A 145 -7.76 -10.71 -9.94
N ILE A 146 -7.17 -10.77 -11.13
CA ILE A 146 -6.09 -11.74 -11.39
C ILE A 146 -4.82 -11.24 -10.70
N LEU A 147 -4.41 -11.94 -9.64
CA LEU A 147 -3.22 -11.62 -8.86
C LEU A 147 -1.98 -12.33 -9.40
N ALA A 148 -2.16 -13.50 -10.01
CA ALA A 148 -1.11 -14.25 -10.69
C ALA A 148 -1.74 -15.03 -11.86
N ASN A 149 -1.08 -15.03 -13.01
CA ASN A 149 -1.35 -15.90 -14.14
C ASN A 149 -0.09 -16.71 -14.45
N VAL A 150 -0.15 -18.03 -14.24
CA VAL A 150 1.05 -18.89 -14.34
C VAL A 150 1.30 -19.41 -15.75
N GLN A 151 0.29 -19.31 -16.64
CA GLN A 151 0.35 -19.83 -18.01
C GLN A 151 0.88 -18.82 -19.02
N ASN A 152 0.76 -17.52 -18.72
CA ASN A 152 1.19 -16.46 -19.62
C ASN A 152 2.19 -15.51 -18.95
N PRO A 153 3.50 -15.67 -19.21
CA PRO A 153 4.57 -14.80 -18.70
C PRO A 153 4.51 -13.33 -19.17
N LYS A 154 3.53 -12.95 -20.00
CA LYS A 154 3.30 -11.58 -20.49
C LYS A 154 1.93 -11.04 -20.11
N PHE A 155 1.23 -11.71 -19.19
CA PHE A 155 -0.15 -11.39 -18.86
C PHE A 155 -0.30 -9.93 -18.40
N PHE A 156 0.54 -9.48 -17.46
CA PHE A 156 0.44 -8.14 -16.90
C PHE A 156 1.09 -7.09 -17.80
N TYR A 157 2.23 -7.41 -18.41
CA TYR A 157 2.93 -6.53 -19.35
C TYR A 157 2.03 -5.99 -20.48
N ARG A 158 1.20 -6.86 -21.07
CA ARG A 158 0.31 -6.49 -22.20
C ARG A 158 -0.93 -5.68 -21.79
N ARG A 159 -1.23 -5.63 -20.50
CA ARG A 159 -2.52 -5.13 -19.98
C ARG A 159 -2.42 -3.74 -19.35
N THR A 160 -1.37 -2.96 -19.56
CA THR A 160 -1.22 -1.63 -18.92
C THR A 160 -2.20 -0.57 -19.48
N VAL A 161 -3.46 -0.64 -19.06
CA VAL A 161 -4.58 0.22 -19.48
C VAL A 161 -4.58 1.58 -18.76
N ALA A 162 -3.89 1.65 -17.61
CA ALA A 162 -4.00 2.74 -16.66
C ALA A 162 -3.39 4.08 -17.16
N TYR A 163 -2.23 4.04 -17.83
CA TYR A 163 -1.53 5.24 -18.30
C TYR A 163 -2.32 6.04 -19.36
N GLN A 164 -2.99 5.34 -20.28
CA GLN A 164 -3.76 5.99 -21.35
C GLN A 164 -4.98 6.75 -20.79
N ILE A 165 -5.58 6.26 -19.70
CA ILE A 165 -6.72 6.90 -19.05
C ILE A 165 -6.30 8.13 -18.27
N THR A 166 -5.17 8.06 -17.56
CA THR A 166 -4.59 9.21 -16.86
C THR A 166 -4.25 10.34 -17.83
N ILE A 167 -3.57 10.04 -18.94
CA ILE A 167 -3.29 11.04 -19.98
C ILE A 167 -4.58 11.64 -20.53
N TRP A 168 -5.58 10.80 -20.84
CA TRP A 168 -6.88 11.28 -21.32
C TRP A 168 -7.55 12.21 -20.30
N GLY A 169 -7.58 11.81 -19.03
CA GLY A 169 -8.19 12.56 -17.93
C GLY A 169 -7.53 13.92 -17.73
N ILE A 170 -6.20 13.97 -17.68
CA ILE A 170 -5.43 15.22 -17.56
C ILE A 170 -5.66 16.12 -18.78
N ASN A 171 -5.65 15.57 -20.00
CA ASN A 171 -5.91 16.34 -21.22
C ASN A 171 -7.35 16.85 -21.30
N PHE A 172 -8.30 16.13 -20.69
CA PHE A 172 -9.69 16.55 -20.61
C PHE A 172 -9.87 17.67 -19.56
N ILE A 173 -9.20 17.57 -18.41
CA ILE A 173 -9.14 18.58 -17.34
C ILE A 173 -8.66 19.93 -17.88
N ARG A 174 -7.52 19.95 -18.60
CA ARG A 174 -6.93 21.17 -19.16
C ARG A 174 -7.87 21.95 -20.10
N LYS A 175 -8.91 21.31 -20.63
CA LYS A 175 -9.84 21.91 -21.59
C LYS A 175 -11.12 22.48 -20.96
N ARG A 176 -11.43 22.19 -19.70
CA ARG A 176 -12.81 22.36 -19.18
C ARG A 176 -12.96 22.89 -17.75
N LEU A 177 -11.88 23.18 -17.02
CA LEU A 177 -11.97 23.75 -15.67
C LEU A 177 -11.36 25.15 -15.66
N SER A 178 -12.19 26.14 -15.33
CA SER A 178 -11.83 27.56 -15.23
C SER A 178 -11.40 27.98 -13.82
N SER A 179 -11.61 27.14 -12.80
CA SER A 179 -11.15 27.39 -11.43
C SER A 179 -9.93 26.52 -11.08
N ILE A 180 -8.84 27.17 -10.68
CA ILE A 180 -7.57 26.52 -10.31
C ILE A 180 -7.76 25.49 -9.18
N PRO A 181 -8.54 25.78 -8.11
CA PRO A 181 -8.72 24.80 -7.03
C PRO A 181 -9.43 23.51 -7.45
N ALA A 182 -10.50 23.61 -8.25
CA ALA A 182 -11.21 22.43 -8.74
C ALA A 182 -10.40 21.65 -9.78
N LEU A 183 -9.60 22.35 -10.62
CA LEU A 183 -8.67 21.74 -11.56
C LEU A 183 -7.63 20.89 -10.85
N ASN A 184 -6.96 21.45 -9.85
CA ASN A 184 -5.91 20.77 -9.10
C ASN A 184 -6.47 19.59 -8.30
N THR A 185 -7.61 19.77 -7.64
CA THR A 185 -8.29 18.67 -6.92
C THR A 185 -8.67 17.54 -7.87
N ALA A 186 -9.20 17.86 -9.06
CA ALA A 186 -9.54 16.85 -10.05
C ALA A 186 -8.30 16.11 -10.59
N SER A 187 -7.21 16.83 -10.87
CA SER A 187 -5.95 16.22 -11.28
C SER A 187 -5.40 15.27 -10.22
N PHE A 188 -5.42 15.68 -8.96
CA PHE A 188 -5.04 14.86 -7.82
C PHE A 188 -5.89 13.58 -7.74
N VAL A 189 -7.23 13.71 -7.78
CA VAL A 189 -8.13 12.55 -7.72
C VAL A 189 -7.87 11.57 -8.87
N ILE A 190 -7.69 12.04 -10.11
CA ILE A 190 -7.43 11.15 -11.26
C ILE A 190 -6.12 10.36 -11.05
N THR A 191 -5.07 11.04 -10.61
CA THR A 191 -3.78 10.39 -10.33
C THR A 191 -3.91 9.38 -9.19
N GLU A 192 -4.61 9.73 -8.12
CA GLU A 192 -4.81 8.87 -6.95
C GLU A 192 -5.65 7.62 -7.29
N VAL A 193 -6.71 7.74 -8.08
CA VAL A 193 -7.49 6.57 -8.52
C VAL A 193 -6.61 5.59 -9.27
N GLU A 194 -5.82 6.08 -10.22
CA GLU A 194 -4.95 5.21 -11.03
C GLU A 194 -3.86 4.55 -10.18
N ARG A 195 -3.26 5.32 -9.25
CA ARG A 195 -2.37 4.81 -8.20
C ARG A 195 -3.01 3.66 -7.43
N MET A 196 -4.11 3.94 -6.75
CA MET A 196 -4.81 3.00 -5.87
C MET A 196 -5.27 1.72 -6.57
N LEU A 197 -5.66 1.79 -7.86
CA LEU A 197 -6.00 0.61 -8.64
C LEU A 197 -4.81 -0.33 -8.87
N ARG A 198 -3.61 0.23 -9.09
CA ARG A 198 -2.38 -0.59 -9.18
C ARG A 198 -2.00 -1.14 -7.82
N GLU A 199 -2.07 -0.30 -6.79
CA GLU A 199 -1.67 -0.65 -5.43
C GLU A 199 -2.54 -1.74 -4.82
N LYS A 200 -3.84 -1.76 -5.10
CA LYS A 200 -4.74 -2.85 -4.68
C LYS A 200 -4.13 -4.21 -5.05
N ARG A 201 -3.73 -4.39 -6.31
CA ARG A 201 -3.14 -5.66 -6.76
C ARG A 201 -1.87 -5.98 -5.97
N VAL A 202 -0.96 -5.02 -5.82
CA VAL A 202 0.32 -5.25 -5.14
C VAL A 202 0.11 -5.58 -3.66
N PHE A 203 -0.80 -4.88 -2.98
CA PHE A 203 -1.18 -5.17 -1.61
C PHE A 203 -1.72 -6.60 -1.47
N ARG A 204 -2.68 -6.99 -2.32
CA ARG A 204 -3.27 -8.34 -2.31
C ARG A 204 -2.24 -9.42 -2.70
N GLN A 205 -1.28 -9.10 -3.56
CA GLN A 205 -0.15 -9.99 -3.85
C GLN A 205 0.79 -10.15 -2.65
N ASN A 206 1.09 -9.09 -1.89
CA ASN A 206 1.88 -9.22 -0.66
C ASN A 206 1.11 -10.01 0.42
N MET A 207 -0.21 -9.85 0.47
CA MET A 207 -1.08 -10.70 1.28
C MET A 207 -0.95 -12.17 0.86
N LEU A 208 -0.99 -12.48 -0.44
CA LEU A 208 -0.78 -13.81 -0.98
C LEU A 208 0.63 -14.36 -0.66
N LEU A 209 1.68 -13.54 -0.79
CA LEU A 209 3.06 -13.93 -0.46
C LEU A 209 3.21 -14.39 0.99
N HIS A 210 2.49 -13.77 1.93
CA HIS A 210 2.47 -14.24 3.31
C HIS A 210 1.97 -15.68 3.43
N TYR A 211 0.89 -16.04 2.73
CA TYR A 211 0.40 -17.43 2.73
C TYR A 211 1.40 -18.38 2.07
N LEU A 212 1.95 -18.00 0.91
CA LEU A 212 2.89 -18.84 0.16
C LEU A 212 4.20 -19.10 0.93
N GLU A 213 4.63 -18.15 1.77
CA GLU A 213 5.81 -18.30 2.62
C GLU A 213 5.54 -19.20 3.83
N ASN A 214 4.39 -19.01 4.50
CA ASN A 214 4.18 -19.56 5.84
C ASN A 214 3.42 -20.89 5.86
N TYR A 215 2.82 -21.31 4.74
CA TYR A 215 2.03 -22.53 4.67
C TYR A 215 2.48 -23.47 3.55
N PRO A 216 2.40 -24.80 3.75
CA PRO A 216 2.67 -25.77 2.70
C PRO A 216 1.80 -25.56 1.46
N ALA A 217 2.37 -25.74 0.26
CA ALA A 217 1.65 -25.55 -0.99
C ALA A 217 0.37 -26.40 -1.08
N GLY A 218 0.42 -27.63 -0.57
CA GLY A 218 -0.71 -28.57 -0.58
C GLY A 218 -1.92 -28.05 0.18
N ASP A 219 -1.69 -27.39 1.32
CA ASP A 219 -2.75 -26.79 2.16
C ASP A 219 -3.45 -25.65 1.43
N LEU A 220 -2.73 -24.96 0.54
CA LEU A 220 -3.25 -23.89 -0.31
C LEU A 220 -3.83 -24.41 -1.64
N GLY A 221 -3.94 -25.73 -1.81
CA GLY A 221 -4.44 -26.37 -3.03
C GLY A 221 -3.50 -26.24 -4.23
N MET A 222 -2.19 -26.16 -4.01
CA MET A 222 -1.14 -26.00 -5.02
C MET A 222 0.00 -27.03 -4.83
N THR A 223 0.79 -27.25 -5.88
CA THR A 223 2.09 -27.93 -5.75
C THR A 223 3.22 -26.92 -5.55
N ASN A 224 4.38 -27.35 -5.05
CA ASN A 224 5.54 -26.46 -4.90
C ASN A 224 5.95 -25.79 -6.22
N LYS A 225 5.93 -26.55 -7.33
CA LYS A 225 6.21 -26.00 -8.67
C LYS A 225 5.18 -24.96 -9.10
N GLU A 226 3.92 -25.15 -8.73
CA GLU A 226 2.86 -24.15 -9.00
C GLU A 226 3.08 -22.88 -8.17
N VAL A 227 3.52 -23.00 -6.92
CA VAL A 227 3.90 -21.85 -6.08
C VAL A 227 5.05 -21.07 -6.72
N ASP A 228 6.09 -21.74 -7.23
CA ASP A 228 7.21 -21.09 -7.91
C ASP A 228 6.75 -20.25 -9.11
N LEU A 229 5.80 -20.78 -9.90
CA LEU A 229 5.21 -20.06 -11.03
C LEU A 229 4.32 -18.89 -10.58
N VAL A 230 3.59 -19.04 -9.48
CA VAL A 230 2.81 -17.93 -8.88
C VAL A 230 3.75 -16.81 -8.45
N LEU A 231 4.87 -17.13 -7.79
CA LEU A 231 5.89 -16.15 -7.45
C LEU A 231 6.40 -15.44 -8.70
N SER A 232 6.74 -16.18 -9.77
CA SER A 232 7.22 -15.57 -11.01
C SER A 232 6.20 -14.62 -11.62
N SER A 233 4.92 -14.98 -11.58
CA SER A 233 3.83 -14.13 -12.04
C SER A 233 3.66 -12.85 -11.21
N ILE A 234 3.75 -12.96 -9.88
CA ILE A 234 3.70 -11.80 -8.98
C ILE A 234 4.85 -10.84 -9.30
N TYR A 235 6.08 -11.34 -9.40
CA TYR A 235 7.24 -10.48 -9.64
C TYR A 235 7.27 -9.91 -11.07
N GLU A 236 6.78 -10.64 -12.07
CA GLU A 236 6.62 -10.13 -13.44
C GLU A 236 5.64 -8.96 -13.49
N SER A 237 4.54 -9.07 -12.75
CA SER A 237 3.52 -8.00 -12.67
C SER A 237 4.02 -6.68 -12.09
N ARG A 238 5.18 -6.70 -11.42
CA ARG A 238 5.85 -5.54 -10.81
C ARG A 238 6.90 -4.92 -11.73
N ILE A 239 7.21 -5.56 -12.86
CA ILE A 239 8.16 -5.02 -13.82
C ILE A 239 7.54 -3.78 -14.48
N ALA A 240 8.26 -2.67 -14.45
CA ALA A 240 7.83 -1.46 -15.15
C ALA A 240 7.66 -1.73 -16.65
N TRP A 241 6.62 -1.16 -17.27
CA TRP A 241 6.27 -1.42 -18.67
C TRP A 241 7.39 -1.12 -19.67
N PHE A 242 8.30 -0.20 -19.34
CA PHE A 242 9.45 0.15 -20.18
C PHE A 242 10.68 -0.74 -19.94
N ASN A 243 10.65 -1.64 -18.96
CA ASN A 243 11.77 -2.53 -18.65
C ASN A 243 11.66 -3.86 -19.42
N PHE A 244 11.80 -3.75 -20.75
CA PHE A 244 11.70 -4.88 -21.68
C PHE A 244 12.74 -5.97 -21.39
N PHE A 245 13.95 -5.60 -20.95
CA PHE A 245 15.02 -6.53 -20.65
C PHE A 245 14.69 -7.42 -19.46
N GLU A 246 14.18 -6.83 -18.38
CA GLU A 246 13.74 -7.58 -17.20
C GLU A 246 12.56 -8.49 -17.52
N SER A 247 11.58 -8.02 -18.31
CA SER A 247 10.45 -8.86 -18.74
C SER A 247 10.93 -10.05 -19.59
N ASN A 248 11.92 -9.85 -20.46
CA ASN A 248 12.53 -10.93 -21.23
C ASN A 248 13.30 -11.92 -20.34
N ALA A 249 14.03 -11.44 -19.33
CA ALA A 249 14.72 -12.27 -18.36
C ALA A 249 13.73 -13.11 -17.52
N ALA A 250 12.62 -12.51 -17.08
CA ALA A 250 11.55 -13.20 -16.38
C ALA A 250 11.00 -14.37 -17.20
N ARG A 251 10.75 -14.14 -18.50
CA ARG A 251 10.29 -15.18 -19.42
C ARG A 251 11.33 -16.29 -19.62
N ALA A 252 12.60 -15.94 -19.79
CA ALA A 252 13.66 -16.92 -20.01
C ALA A 252 13.86 -17.84 -18.80
N ASN A 253 13.61 -17.33 -17.58
CA ASN A 253 13.77 -18.05 -16.33
C ASN A 253 12.43 -18.23 -15.58
N TRP A 254 11.32 -18.42 -16.29
CA TRP A 254 9.98 -18.35 -15.69
C TRP A 254 9.77 -19.28 -14.49
N ASN A 255 10.37 -20.47 -14.51
CA ASN A 255 10.21 -21.45 -13.43
C ASN A 255 10.89 -21.02 -12.12
N ASN A 256 11.93 -20.17 -12.17
CA ASN A 256 12.69 -19.76 -10.97
C ASN A 256 12.75 -18.24 -10.76
N TYR A 257 12.21 -17.45 -11.69
CA TYR A 257 12.34 -16.00 -11.69
C TYR A 257 11.83 -15.38 -10.38
N GLY A 258 10.59 -15.70 -10.00
CA GLY A 258 9.97 -15.17 -8.79
C GLY A 258 10.62 -15.69 -7.51
N VAL A 259 10.97 -16.97 -7.47
CA VAL A 259 11.70 -17.59 -6.34
C VAL A 259 13.01 -16.84 -6.08
N ASN A 260 13.79 -16.62 -7.14
CA ASN A 260 15.06 -15.89 -7.06
C ASN A 260 14.86 -14.45 -6.55
N ARG A 261 13.86 -13.74 -7.08
CA ARG A 261 13.53 -12.37 -6.65
C ARG A 261 13.03 -12.31 -5.21
N PHE A 262 12.19 -13.25 -4.79
CA PHE A 262 11.69 -13.37 -3.43
C PHE A 262 12.84 -13.54 -2.43
N PHE A 263 13.68 -14.55 -2.62
CA PHE A 263 14.80 -14.79 -1.71
C PHE A 263 15.90 -13.74 -1.80
N GLN A 264 16.06 -13.05 -2.95
CA GLN A 264 16.90 -11.86 -3.02
C GLN A 264 16.38 -10.77 -2.08
N GLY A 265 15.07 -10.51 -2.07
CA GLY A 265 14.43 -9.58 -1.14
C GLY A 265 14.61 -10.00 0.32
N VAL A 266 14.41 -11.28 0.64
CA VAL A 266 14.61 -11.81 2.01
C VAL A 266 16.05 -11.61 2.49
N ARG A 267 17.04 -11.86 1.64
CA ARG A 267 18.46 -11.61 1.97
C ARG A 267 18.77 -10.12 2.17
N ALA A 268 18.17 -9.25 1.34
CA ALA A 268 18.27 -7.81 1.52
C ALA A 268 17.68 -7.37 2.85
N ALA A 269 16.46 -7.82 3.19
CA ALA A 269 15.80 -7.55 4.45
C ALA A 269 16.60 -8.00 5.68
N ASN A 270 17.21 -9.18 5.62
CA ASN A 270 18.10 -9.65 6.68
C ASN A 270 19.37 -8.80 6.80
N THR A 271 19.84 -8.22 5.70
CA THR A 271 20.97 -7.27 5.72
C THR A 271 20.54 -5.93 6.31
N THR A 272 19.37 -5.42 5.94
CA THR A 272 18.78 -4.22 6.54
C THR A 272 18.66 -4.36 8.05
N MET A 273 18.12 -5.48 8.55
CA MET A 273 18.01 -5.72 10.00
C MET A 273 19.38 -5.77 10.68
N ARG A 274 20.37 -6.46 10.09
CA ARG A 274 21.73 -6.50 10.66
C ARG A 274 22.35 -5.11 10.76
N ASN A 275 22.16 -4.28 9.74
CA ASN A 275 22.73 -2.92 9.68
C ASN A 275 21.98 -1.91 10.56
N SER A 276 20.73 -2.19 10.92
CA SER A 276 19.88 -1.28 11.70
C SER A 276 19.59 -1.78 13.11
N ARG A 277 20.17 -2.91 13.53
CA ARG A 277 19.95 -3.53 14.84
C ARG A 277 20.18 -2.56 15.99
N ASP A 278 21.23 -1.75 15.90
CA ASP A 278 21.63 -0.84 16.97
C ASP A 278 20.69 0.37 17.12
N ASN A 279 19.70 0.53 16.22
CA ASN A 279 18.66 1.55 16.34
C ASN A 279 17.48 1.10 17.23
N TYR A 280 17.51 -0.13 17.74
CA TYR A 280 16.43 -0.71 18.53
C TYR A 280 16.98 -1.22 19.86
N VAL A 281 16.21 -1.03 20.93
CA VAL A 281 16.50 -1.57 22.26
C VAL A 281 16.46 -3.09 22.22
N GLU A 282 15.45 -3.65 21.55
CA GLU A 282 15.28 -5.08 21.37
C GLU A 282 14.68 -5.40 20.00
N THR A 283 15.11 -6.51 19.41
CA THR A 283 14.48 -7.09 18.21
C THR A 283 13.72 -8.35 18.60
N GLY A 284 12.43 -8.38 18.30
CA GLY A 284 11.53 -9.48 18.62
C GLY A 284 11.38 -10.50 17.49
N LYS A 285 10.18 -11.10 17.39
CA LYS A 285 9.90 -12.19 16.47
C LYS A 285 9.83 -11.72 15.02
N ARG A 286 10.36 -12.53 14.09
CA ARG A 286 10.09 -12.37 12.65
C ARG A 286 8.64 -12.77 12.36
N ILE A 287 7.85 -11.85 11.81
CA ILE A 287 6.43 -12.06 11.50
C ILE A 287 6.28 -12.79 10.17
N ASN A 288 6.98 -12.31 9.14
CA ASN A 288 7.00 -12.88 7.78
C ASN A 288 8.24 -12.38 7.02
N TYR A 289 8.29 -12.58 5.70
CA TYR A 289 9.39 -12.17 4.86
C TYR A 289 9.76 -10.69 5.00
N ALA A 290 8.81 -9.81 5.28
CA ALA A 290 9.03 -8.36 5.33
C ALA A 290 9.03 -7.76 6.75
N PHE A 291 8.31 -8.33 7.71
CA PHE A 291 8.06 -7.66 8.99
C PHE A 291 8.66 -8.38 10.19
N MET A 292 9.08 -7.60 11.19
CA MET A 292 9.65 -8.06 12.45
C MET A 292 9.18 -7.16 13.59
N GLU A 293 8.96 -7.72 14.77
CA GLU A 293 8.71 -6.95 16.00
C GLU A 293 10.01 -6.31 16.49
N ALA A 294 9.92 -5.10 17.03
CA ALA A 294 11.04 -4.40 17.63
C ALA A 294 10.56 -3.50 18.77
N THR A 295 11.46 -3.18 19.69
CA THR A 295 11.23 -2.20 20.76
C THR A 295 12.21 -1.05 20.56
N GLY A 296 11.68 0.16 20.40
CA GLY A 296 12.47 1.38 20.40
C GLY A 296 12.31 2.11 21.73
N ASP A 297 12.92 3.28 21.84
CA ASP A 297 12.86 4.09 23.07
C ASP A 297 11.42 4.46 23.48
N ASN A 298 10.55 4.61 22.48
CA ASN A 298 9.15 5.06 22.65
C ASN A 298 8.13 3.90 22.59
N GLY A 299 8.58 2.67 22.86
CA GLY A 299 7.73 1.49 22.99
C GLY A 299 7.83 0.48 21.86
N GLY A 300 6.91 -0.48 21.88
CA GLY A 300 6.88 -1.59 20.93
C GLY A 300 6.40 -1.16 19.55
N MET A 301 6.96 -1.76 18.51
CA MET A 301 6.57 -1.52 17.13
C MET A 301 6.78 -2.75 16.23
N ILE A 302 6.21 -2.69 15.02
CA ILE A 302 6.50 -3.62 13.93
C ILE A 302 7.22 -2.85 12.85
N ILE A 303 8.42 -3.30 12.50
CA ILE A 303 9.27 -2.69 11.48
C ILE A 303 9.20 -3.46 10.16
N ASN A 304 9.35 -2.73 9.06
CA ASN A 304 9.39 -3.22 7.71
C ASN A 304 10.82 -3.27 7.20
N LEU A 305 11.31 -4.47 6.94
CA LEU A 305 12.68 -4.71 6.52
C LEU A 305 12.89 -4.60 5.00
N PHE A 306 11.79 -4.56 4.24
CA PHE A 306 11.80 -4.40 2.78
C PHE A 306 11.77 -2.93 2.37
N ASN A 307 11.22 -2.07 3.21
CA ASN A 307 11.08 -0.64 2.92
C ASN A 307 11.84 0.20 3.95
N THR A 308 12.53 1.21 3.44
CA THR A 308 13.21 2.19 4.27
C THR A 308 12.21 3.25 4.74
N SER A 309 12.55 3.97 5.80
CA SER A 309 11.67 4.97 6.39
C SER A 309 11.32 6.13 5.45
N ASN A 310 12.25 6.51 4.58
CA ASN A 310 12.08 7.46 3.48
C ASN A 310 13.32 7.43 2.57
N MET A 311 13.30 8.16 1.46
CA MET A 311 14.41 8.19 0.49
C MET A 311 15.74 8.73 1.04
N PHE A 312 15.74 9.43 2.17
CA PHE A 312 16.94 10.01 2.79
C PHE A 312 17.45 9.18 3.98
N ASN A 313 16.71 8.15 4.40
CA ASN A 313 17.09 7.32 5.53
C ASN A 313 16.81 5.84 5.30
N SER A 314 17.88 5.07 5.28
CA SER A 314 17.90 3.62 5.11
C SER A 314 17.40 2.79 6.31
N THR A 315 17.04 3.41 7.44
CA THR A 315 16.45 2.66 8.56
C THR A 315 15.12 2.01 8.14
N PRO A 316 14.75 0.85 8.72
CA PRO A 316 13.45 0.23 8.48
C PRO A 316 12.28 1.18 8.73
N ALA A 317 11.28 1.17 7.85
CA ALA A 317 10.02 1.89 8.09
C ALA A 317 9.25 1.24 9.24
N VAL A 318 8.49 2.02 10.02
CA VAL A 318 7.65 1.48 11.09
C VAL A 318 6.24 1.28 10.58
N ALA A 319 5.80 0.02 10.51
CA ALA A 319 4.50 -0.39 9.97
C ALA A 319 3.37 -0.30 10.99
N TYR A 320 3.68 -0.41 12.28
CA TYR A 320 2.69 -0.34 13.34
C TYR A 320 3.37 0.03 14.66
N TYR A 321 2.74 0.91 15.44
CA TYR A 321 3.16 1.22 16.82
C TYR A 321 2.10 0.64 17.76
N TYR A 322 2.49 -0.20 18.72
CA TYR A 322 1.53 -0.83 19.64
C TYR A 322 0.86 0.21 20.54
N ASP A 323 1.61 1.19 21.03
CA ASP A 323 1.10 2.22 21.94
C ASP A 323 0.37 3.36 21.21
N ARG A 324 0.58 3.51 19.89
CA ARG A 324 0.01 4.58 19.06
C ARG A 324 -0.48 4.03 17.70
N PRO A 325 -1.50 3.14 17.68
CA PRO A 325 -1.94 2.44 16.47
C PRO A 325 -2.45 3.37 15.35
N GLY A 326 -2.85 4.59 15.69
CA GLY A 326 -3.27 5.61 14.72
C GLY A 326 -2.14 6.43 14.09
N LYS A 327 -0.90 6.35 14.60
CA LYS A 327 0.22 7.23 14.21
C LYS A 327 0.56 7.12 12.73
N VAL A 328 0.74 5.90 12.22
CA VAL A 328 1.06 5.65 10.80
C VAL A 328 -0.05 6.19 9.89
N LYS A 329 -1.32 5.91 10.23
CA LYS A 329 -2.46 6.44 9.48
C LYS A 329 -2.45 7.97 9.46
N ARG A 330 -2.25 8.62 10.61
CA ARG A 330 -2.23 10.10 10.72
C ARG A 330 -1.15 10.69 9.83
N GLN A 331 0.08 10.16 9.90
CA GLN A 331 1.20 10.60 9.06
C GLN A 331 0.85 10.49 7.57
N ARG A 332 0.29 9.35 7.14
CA ARG A 332 -0.08 9.13 5.73
C ARG A 332 -1.18 10.07 5.25
N VAL A 333 -2.19 10.33 6.07
CA VAL A 333 -3.25 11.28 5.74
C VAL A 333 -2.66 12.69 5.56
N LEU A 334 -1.81 13.12 6.49
CA LEU A 334 -1.17 14.43 6.40
C LEU A 334 -0.27 14.55 5.16
N LEU A 335 0.51 13.51 4.82
CA LEU A 335 1.32 13.53 3.59
C LEU A 335 0.47 13.53 2.32
N GLN A 336 -0.64 12.78 2.29
CA GLN A 336 -1.59 12.80 1.17
C GLN A 336 -2.21 14.20 1.00
N LEU A 337 -2.62 14.83 2.09
CA LEU A 337 -3.18 16.18 2.09
C LEU A 337 -2.13 17.23 1.76
N ALA A 338 -0.91 17.13 2.27
CA ALA A 338 0.20 18.01 1.93
C ALA A 338 0.51 17.96 0.43
N GLY A 339 0.47 16.78 -0.19
CA GLY A 339 0.59 16.62 -1.64
C GLY A 339 -0.52 17.36 -2.41
N LEU A 340 -1.76 17.33 -1.91
CA LEU A 340 -2.85 18.13 -2.46
C LEU A 340 -2.63 19.64 -2.21
N GLY A 341 -2.16 20.04 -1.03
CA GLY A 341 -1.80 21.41 -0.67
C GLY A 341 -0.76 22.02 -1.60
N LEU A 342 0.34 21.30 -1.86
CA LEU A 342 1.39 21.69 -2.80
C LEU A 342 0.88 21.95 -4.22
N SER A 343 -0.22 21.31 -4.61
CA SER A 343 -0.82 21.57 -5.92
C SER A 343 -1.36 23.00 -6.02
N PHE A 344 -1.75 23.61 -4.90
CA PHE A 344 -2.27 24.98 -4.82
C PHE A 344 -1.18 26.05 -4.69
N VAL A 345 -0.01 25.74 -4.10
CA VAL A 345 1.06 26.74 -3.95
C VAL A 345 1.73 27.05 -5.32
N PRO A 346 1.91 28.32 -5.70
CA PRO A 346 2.63 28.70 -6.93
C PRO A 346 4.16 28.61 -6.75
N ILE A 347 4.69 27.41 -6.52
CA ILE A 347 6.14 27.13 -6.42
C ILE A 347 6.70 26.64 -7.77
N PRO A 348 7.95 26.97 -8.14
CA PRO A 348 8.61 26.35 -9.29
C PRO A 348 8.54 24.82 -9.28
N ASN A 349 8.24 24.22 -10.43
CA ASN A 349 7.97 22.77 -10.57
C ASN A 349 9.11 21.85 -10.07
N PHE A 350 10.37 22.33 -10.06
CA PHE A 350 11.48 21.51 -9.59
C PHE A 350 11.49 21.33 -8.05
N PHE A 351 11.05 22.33 -7.29
CA PHE A 351 10.88 22.20 -5.83
C PHE A 351 9.70 21.28 -5.51
N LYS A 352 8.60 21.38 -6.26
CA LYS A 352 7.45 20.46 -6.14
C LYS A 352 7.87 19.01 -6.34
N GLY A 353 8.69 18.71 -7.36
CA GLY A 353 9.17 17.35 -7.62
C GLY A 353 10.01 16.73 -6.49
N GLY A 354 10.81 17.54 -5.79
CA GLY A 354 11.61 17.08 -4.64
C GLY A 354 10.73 16.72 -3.42
N ILE A 355 9.74 17.56 -3.13
CA ILE A 355 8.81 17.35 -2.00
C ILE A 355 7.82 16.21 -2.33
N GLU A 356 7.31 16.14 -3.55
CA GLU A 356 6.46 15.02 -4.02
C GLU A 356 7.20 13.67 -3.96
N SER A 357 8.47 13.64 -4.35
CA SER A 357 9.31 12.43 -4.25
C SER A 357 9.51 12.02 -2.80
N TYR A 358 9.71 13.01 -1.91
CA TYR A 358 9.84 12.78 -0.49
C TYR A 358 8.57 12.17 0.11
N PHE A 359 7.40 12.79 -0.14
CA PHE A 359 6.11 12.29 0.33
C PHE A 359 5.84 10.88 -0.17
N THR A 360 6.07 10.65 -1.47
CA THR A 360 5.93 9.33 -2.10
C THR A 360 6.80 8.28 -1.40
N SER A 361 8.07 8.62 -1.10
CA SER A 361 9.03 7.69 -0.49
C SER A 361 8.66 7.28 0.94
N PHE A 362 7.98 8.14 1.70
CA PHE A 362 7.70 7.90 3.12
C PHE A 362 6.64 6.82 3.33
N TYR A 363 5.62 6.75 2.48
CA TYR A 363 4.47 5.90 2.76
C TYR A 363 4.05 4.93 1.65
N GLN A 364 4.29 5.25 0.38
CA GLN A 364 3.64 4.49 -0.70
C GLN A 364 4.16 3.05 -0.78
N GLU A 365 5.48 2.84 -0.76
CA GLU A 365 6.00 1.47 -0.90
C GLU A 365 5.71 0.59 0.32
N GLN A 366 5.81 1.17 1.52
CA GLN A 366 5.52 0.51 2.78
C GLN A 366 4.06 0.04 2.86
N GLN A 367 3.15 0.90 2.43
CA GLN A 367 1.71 0.62 2.39
C GLN A 367 1.37 -0.60 1.54
N LEU A 368 2.18 -0.96 0.54
CA LEU A 368 1.96 -2.13 -0.31
C LEU A 368 2.40 -3.42 0.37
N THR A 369 3.56 -3.43 1.01
CA THR A 369 4.09 -4.62 1.69
C THR A 369 3.26 -5.00 2.90
N GLU A 370 2.58 -4.03 3.53
CA GLU A 370 1.63 -4.25 4.64
C GLU A 370 0.47 -5.22 4.34
N GLY A 371 0.23 -5.55 3.06
CA GLY A 371 -0.67 -6.67 2.73
C GLY A 371 -0.26 -7.98 3.42
N ALA A 372 1.04 -8.23 3.56
CA ALA A 372 1.55 -9.40 4.29
C ALA A 372 1.30 -9.30 5.80
N LEU A 373 1.39 -8.10 6.37
CA LEU A 373 1.11 -7.85 7.79
C LEU A 373 -0.39 -7.97 8.10
N PHE A 374 -1.23 -7.45 7.20
CA PHE A 374 -2.68 -7.63 7.28
C PHE A 374 -3.08 -9.11 7.24
N ALA A 375 -2.46 -9.90 6.35
CA ALA A 375 -2.68 -11.36 6.30
C ALA A 375 -2.37 -12.01 7.65
N HIS A 376 -1.24 -11.65 8.25
CA HIS A 376 -0.81 -12.17 9.54
C HIS A 376 -1.86 -11.91 10.64
N PHE A 377 -2.31 -10.66 10.78
CA PHE A 377 -3.33 -10.32 11.78
C PHE A 377 -4.68 -10.97 11.51
N LYS A 378 -5.06 -11.11 10.23
CA LYS A 378 -6.27 -11.82 9.83
C LYS A 378 -6.24 -13.28 10.27
N ILE A 379 -5.14 -13.99 10.03
CA ILE A 379 -4.97 -15.39 10.44
C ILE A 379 -4.92 -15.52 11.97
N ALA A 380 -4.24 -14.59 12.65
CA ALA A 380 -4.14 -14.57 14.10
C ALA A 380 -5.45 -14.21 14.81
N GLY A 381 -6.51 -13.82 14.08
CA GLY A 381 -7.77 -13.35 14.65
C GLY A 381 -7.65 -12.00 15.37
N ASN A 382 -6.57 -11.25 15.15
CA ASN A 382 -6.35 -9.95 15.79
C ASN A 382 -7.04 -8.84 14.99
N GLN A 383 -8.35 -8.70 15.23
CA GLN A 383 -9.18 -7.76 14.49
C GLN A 383 -8.75 -6.30 14.69
N GLU A 384 -8.32 -5.91 15.89
CA GLU A 384 -7.90 -4.54 16.17
C GLU A 384 -6.68 -4.14 15.33
N MET A 385 -5.62 -4.95 15.36
CA MET A 385 -4.41 -4.68 14.58
C MET A 385 -4.66 -4.82 13.08
N GLY A 386 -5.46 -5.82 12.68
CA GLY A 386 -5.89 -5.98 11.29
C GLY A 386 -6.66 -4.76 10.75
N SER A 387 -7.60 -4.23 11.54
CA SER A 387 -8.35 -3.02 11.19
C SER A 387 -7.47 -1.77 11.16
N ALA A 388 -6.51 -1.64 12.09
CA ALA A 388 -5.56 -0.54 12.07
C ALA A 388 -4.71 -0.54 10.78
N VAL A 389 -4.10 -1.69 10.44
CA VAL A 389 -3.31 -1.88 9.20
C VAL A 389 -4.16 -1.67 7.95
N ALA A 390 -5.39 -2.17 7.92
CA ALA A 390 -6.31 -1.91 6.80
C ALA A 390 -6.63 -0.42 6.66
N SER A 391 -6.85 0.28 7.78
CA SER A 391 -7.23 1.69 7.76
C SER A 391 -6.09 2.64 7.39
N GLN A 392 -4.83 2.28 7.69
CA GLN A 392 -3.65 3.04 7.24
C GLN A 392 -3.27 2.73 5.79
N HIS A 393 -3.89 1.72 5.16
CA HIS A 393 -3.69 1.43 3.75
C HIS A 393 -4.36 2.46 2.82
N LEU A 394 -5.10 3.46 3.32
CA LEU A 394 -5.61 4.63 2.58
C LEU A 394 -6.05 4.38 1.12
N ASN A 395 -6.68 3.24 0.86
CA ASN A 395 -7.12 2.83 -0.46
C ASN A 395 -8.50 2.19 -0.30
N PRO A 396 -9.58 2.92 -0.65
CA PRO A 396 -10.93 2.42 -0.43
C PRO A 396 -11.24 1.22 -1.33
N PHE A 397 -10.53 1.03 -2.44
CA PHE A 397 -10.82 -0.03 -3.40
C PHE A 397 -10.30 -1.42 -2.97
N THR A 398 -9.42 -1.48 -1.95
CA THR A 398 -8.70 -2.71 -1.58
C THR A 398 -9.58 -3.72 -0.86
N PHE A 399 -10.51 -3.27 -0.02
CA PHE A 399 -11.30 -4.12 0.87
C PHE A 399 -12.79 -4.20 0.49
N GLU A 400 -13.18 -3.59 -0.64
CA GLU A 400 -14.54 -3.65 -1.22
C GLU A 400 -14.88 -5.00 -1.85
#